data_AF-A0A3D3H4C8-F1
#
_entry.id   AF-A0A3D3H4C8-F1
#
_cell.length_a   1.000
_cell.length_b   1.000
_cell.length_c   1.000
_cell.angle_alpha   90.00
_cell.angle_beta   90.00
_cell.angle_gamma   90.00
#
_symmetry.space_group_name_H-M   'P 1'
#
loop_
_entity.id
_entity.type
_entity.pdbx_description
1 polymer ?
#
loop_
_entity_poly.entity_id
_entity_poly.type
_entity_poly.pdbx_seq_one_letter_code
_entity_poly.pdbx_strand_id
1 'polypeptide(L)'
;QAATGATSLTDGLTQLASGTTDLANGLHTAVDQLPSYTDAEAASLAEVVADPVQAEGVGSDLFGASAIPLLTALALWFGALGTFIALRAFPARTLASRSPSALLALRSLAPAAAIGAIQGLLVAGIVQISAGYDWGDWSIFAGVSILAGVAFAAVNQALVAVFGGAGRWIAALIGVLAVAAGIVSTVPGVLLAIDGLMPTSPAYTAMLGALTDSGGVGAGIAGLAIWGGLGLVATILAIARKRTTSARAILASPVVS
;
A
#
# COMPACT_ATOMS: atom_id res chain seq x y z
N GLN A 1 11.44 -36.40 -70.38
CA GLN A 1 10.71 -36.02 -69.16
C GLN A 1 10.94 -37.03 -68.02
N ALA A 2 10.80 -38.34 -68.23
CA ALA A 2 11.06 -39.36 -67.19
C ALA A 2 12.51 -39.38 -66.64
N ALA A 3 13.53 -39.23 -67.48
CA ALA A 3 14.93 -39.21 -67.05
C ALA A 3 15.26 -37.99 -66.14
N THR A 4 14.69 -36.83 -66.45
CA THR A 4 14.83 -35.62 -65.62
C THR A 4 14.13 -35.79 -64.27
N GLY A 5 12.92 -36.38 -64.25
CA GLY A 5 12.21 -36.68 -63.01
C GLY A 5 12.93 -37.72 -62.12
N ALA A 6 13.57 -38.72 -62.71
CA ALA A 6 14.40 -39.68 -61.98
C ALA A 6 15.63 -39.01 -61.34
N THR A 7 16.27 -38.09 -62.06
CA THR A 7 17.42 -37.33 -61.55
C THR A 7 17.00 -36.43 -60.38
N SER A 8 15.91 -35.67 -60.52
CA SER A 8 15.39 -34.83 -59.43
C SER A 8 14.94 -35.61 -58.20
N LEU A 9 14.44 -36.84 -58.37
CA LEU A 9 14.11 -37.72 -57.24
C LEU A 9 15.39 -38.19 -56.52
N THR A 10 16.43 -38.58 -57.26
CA THR A 10 17.73 -38.95 -56.68
C THR A 10 18.36 -37.79 -55.93
N ASP A 11 18.29 -36.58 -56.48
CA ASP A 11 18.78 -35.37 -55.81
C ASP A 11 17.98 -35.07 -54.53
N GLY A 12 16.65 -35.19 -54.59
CA GLY A 12 15.77 -35.00 -53.42
C GLY A 12 16.01 -36.04 -52.31
N LEU A 13 16.26 -37.30 -52.66
CA LEU A 13 16.61 -38.36 -51.70
C LEU A 13 17.98 -38.11 -51.07
N THR A 14 18.94 -37.63 -51.85
CA THR A 14 20.28 -37.27 -51.35
C THR A 14 20.19 -36.09 -50.38
N GLN A 15 19.38 -35.09 -50.69
CA GLN A 15 19.15 -33.92 -49.84
C GLN A 15 18.38 -34.27 -48.55
N LEU A 16 17.45 -35.21 -48.61
CA LEU A 16 16.78 -35.72 -47.41
C LEU A 16 17.76 -36.48 -46.50
N ALA A 17 18.61 -37.33 -47.08
CA ALA A 17 19.61 -38.08 -46.33
C ALA A 17 20.66 -37.17 -45.67
N SER A 18 21.06 -36.08 -46.33
CA SER A 18 21.94 -35.08 -45.70
C SER A 18 21.22 -34.33 -44.58
N GLY A 19 19.96 -33.91 -44.80
CA GLY A 19 19.18 -33.19 -43.79
C GLY A 19 18.89 -34.01 -42.53
N THR A 20 18.66 -35.32 -42.64
CA THR A 20 18.50 -36.19 -41.46
C THR A 20 19.80 -36.41 -40.72
N THR A 21 20.93 -36.45 -41.43
CA THR A 21 22.27 -36.53 -40.83
C THR A 21 22.61 -35.26 -40.06
N ASP A 22 22.33 -34.08 -40.65
CA ASP A 22 22.55 -32.79 -39.99
C ASP A 22 21.68 -32.62 -38.75
N LEU A 23 20.42 -33.08 -38.79
CA LEU A 23 19.53 -33.10 -37.63
C LEU A 23 20.06 -34.01 -36.52
N ALA A 24 20.53 -35.21 -36.86
CA ALA A 24 21.09 -36.14 -35.88
C ALA A 24 22.35 -35.56 -35.22
N ASN A 25 23.23 -34.94 -36.00
CA ASN A 25 24.44 -34.29 -35.50
C ASN A 25 24.12 -33.07 -34.63
N GLY A 26 23.15 -32.25 -35.04
CA GLY A 26 22.67 -31.11 -34.27
C GLY A 26 22.03 -31.52 -32.95
N LEU A 27 21.26 -32.62 -32.94
CA LEU A 27 20.68 -33.18 -31.72
C LEU A 27 21.76 -33.72 -30.78
N HIS A 28 22.78 -34.40 -31.31
CA HIS A 28 23.92 -34.89 -30.52
C HIS A 28 24.69 -33.73 -29.89
N THR A 29 24.98 -32.69 -30.68
CA THR A 29 25.65 -31.47 -30.19
C THR A 29 24.80 -30.75 -29.14
N ALA A 30 23.47 -30.68 -29.32
CA ALA A 30 22.57 -30.09 -28.34
C ALA A 30 22.58 -30.87 -27.02
N VAL A 31 22.64 -32.21 -27.08
CA VAL A 31 22.77 -33.07 -25.89
C VAL A 31 24.12 -32.86 -25.20
N ASP A 32 25.22 -32.72 -25.95
CA ASP A 32 26.55 -32.47 -25.38
C ASP A 32 26.69 -31.06 -24.78
N GLN A 33 25.89 -30.10 -25.25
CA GLN A 33 25.83 -28.73 -24.70
C GLN A 33 24.90 -28.61 -23.49
N LEU A 34 24.12 -29.64 -23.16
CA LEU A 34 23.41 -29.67 -21.90
C LEU A 34 24.44 -29.83 -20.78
N PRO A 35 24.49 -28.93 -19.79
CA PRO A 35 25.27 -29.16 -18.59
C PRO A 35 24.78 -30.49 -17.98
N SER A 36 25.69 -31.44 -17.77
CA SER A 36 25.34 -32.67 -17.06
C SER A 36 25.10 -32.32 -15.59
N TYR A 37 23.88 -31.95 -15.25
CA TYR A 37 23.46 -31.86 -13.86
C TYR A 37 23.51 -33.27 -13.28
N THR A 38 24.24 -33.43 -12.19
CA THR A 38 24.18 -34.66 -11.40
C THR A 38 22.74 -34.90 -10.93
N ASP A 39 22.35 -36.14 -10.67
CA ASP A 39 21.00 -36.45 -10.13
C ASP A 39 20.69 -35.63 -8.85
N ALA A 40 21.74 -35.19 -8.13
CA ALA A 40 21.65 -34.28 -6.98
C ALA A 40 21.30 -32.83 -7.35
N GLU A 41 21.79 -32.30 -8.48
CA GLU A 41 21.44 -30.96 -8.98
C GLU A 41 20.07 -30.97 -9.69
N ALA A 42 19.70 -32.07 -10.34
CA ALA A 42 18.36 -32.28 -10.88
C ALA A 42 17.31 -32.39 -9.75
N ALA A 43 17.65 -33.02 -8.63
CA ALA A 43 16.80 -33.04 -7.43
C ALA A 43 16.68 -31.63 -6.82
N SER A 44 17.76 -30.86 -6.74
CA SER A 44 17.74 -29.46 -6.28
C SER A 44 16.92 -28.54 -7.18
N LEU A 45 16.98 -28.71 -8.51
CA LEU A 45 16.18 -27.93 -9.46
C LEU A 45 14.72 -28.40 -9.50
N ALA A 46 14.46 -29.69 -9.33
CA ALA A 46 13.10 -30.21 -9.18
C ALA A 46 12.48 -29.77 -7.86
N GLU A 47 13.25 -29.62 -6.79
CA GLU A 47 12.80 -29.03 -5.53
C GLU A 47 12.49 -27.54 -5.71
N VAL A 48 13.29 -26.78 -6.46
CA VAL A 48 13.03 -25.34 -6.76
C VAL A 48 11.89 -25.11 -7.77
N VAL A 49 11.55 -26.09 -8.59
CA VAL A 49 10.42 -26.01 -9.55
C VAL A 49 9.14 -26.62 -8.98
N ALA A 50 9.24 -27.52 -8.01
CA ALA A 50 8.11 -28.10 -7.28
C ALA A 50 7.79 -27.36 -5.97
N ASP A 51 8.70 -26.54 -5.44
CA ASP A 51 8.33 -25.40 -4.61
C ASP A 51 7.84 -24.31 -5.56
N PRO A 52 6.52 -24.11 -5.73
CA PRO A 52 6.08 -22.76 -6.07
C PRO A 52 6.79 -21.85 -5.08
N VAL A 53 7.49 -20.81 -5.55
CA VAL A 53 7.91 -19.71 -4.68
C VAL A 53 6.79 -19.50 -3.70
N GLN A 54 7.04 -19.83 -2.44
CA GLN A 54 5.98 -19.89 -1.46
C GLN A 54 5.38 -18.50 -1.43
N ALA A 55 4.23 -18.35 -2.08
CA ALA A 55 3.24 -17.39 -1.68
C ALA A 55 2.74 -17.93 -0.34
N GLU A 56 3.59 -17.79 0.69
CA GLU A 56 3.24 -17.89 2.10
C GLU A 56 2.05 -16.94 2.29
N GLY A 57 0.85 -17.47 2.14
CA GLY A 57 -0.36 -16.66 2.15
C GLY A 57 -1.56 -17.18 1.39
N VAL A 58 -1.49 -18.28 0.63
CA VAL A 58 -2.73 -18.92 0.14
C VAL A 58 -3.22 -19.95 1.16
N GLY A 59 -3.61 -19.45 2.33
CA GLY A 59 -4.62 -20.12 3.13
C GLY A 59 -5.94 -20.17 2.36
N SER A 60 -6.93 -20.89 2.89
CA SER A 60 -8.31 -20.98 2.38
C SER A 60 -9.07 -19.64 2.29
N ASP A 61 -8.39 -18.51 2.44
CA ASP A 61 -8.93 -17.17 2.41
C ASP A 61 -8.95 -16.63 0.98
N LEU A 62 -10.14 -16.23 0.54
CA LEU A 62 -10.48 -15.73 -0.80
C LEU A 62 -9.59 -14.59 -1.35
N PHE A 63 -8.67 -14.02 -0.57
CA PHE A 63 -7.86 -12.87 -0.96
C PHE A 63 -6.36 -12.91 -0.55
N GLY A 64 -5.88 -14.00 0.06
CA GLY A 64 -4.48 -14.15 0.47
C GLY A 64 -4.03 -13.22 1.63
N ALA A 65 -2.91 -13.56 2.28
CA ALA A 65 -2.43 -12.88 3.49
C ALA A 65 -2.19 -11.36 3.34
N SER A 66 -1.90 -10.89 2.13
CA SER A 66 -1.63 -9.47 1.85
C SER A 66 -2.90 -8.61 1.75
N ALA A 67 -4.08 -9.20 1.56
CA ALA A 67 -5.31 -8.44 1.37
C ALA A 67 -5.87 -7.88 2.68
N ILE A 68 -5.72 -8.60 3.79
CA ILE A 68 -6.19 -8.14 5.10
C ILE A 68 -5.52 -6.81 5.51
N PRO A 69 -4.18 -6.68 5.47
CA PRO A 69 -3.50 -5.40 5.67
C PRO A 69 -3.98 -4.29 4.74
N LEU A 70 -4.14 -4.58 3.44
CA LEU A 70 -4.55 -3.58 2.45
C LEU A 70 -5.97 -3.07 2.73
N LEU A 71 -6.93 -3.98 2.86
CA LEU A 71 -8.32 -3.65 3.13
C LEU A 71 -8.48 -2.93 4.47
N THR A 72 -7.70 -3.31 5.47
CA THR A 72 -7.69 -2.64 6.78
C THR A 72 -7.18 -1.21 6.66
N ALA A 73 -6.03 -1.00 6.01
CA ALA A 73 -5.49 0.35 5.79
C ALA A 73 -6.48 1.23 5.01
N LEU A 74 -7.13 0.69 3.98
CA LEU A 74 -8.14 1.40 3.20
C LEU A 74 -9.40 1.72 4.03
N ALA A 75 -9.92 0.75 4.78
CA ALA A 75 -11.09 0.95 5.64
C ALA A 75 -10.83 2.05 6.68
N LEU A 76 -9.66 2.04 7.30
CA LEU A 76 -9.26 3.07 8.27
C LEU A 76 -9.06 4.44 7.63
N TRP A 77 -8.46 4.49 6.43
CA TRP A 77 -8.27 5.74 5.71
C TRP A 77 -9.61 6.41 5.36
N PHE A 78 -10.51 5.64 4.76
CA PHE A 78 -11.83 6.13 4.37
C PHE A 78 -12.74 6.37 5.58
N GLY A 79 -12.61 5.61 6.66
CA GLY A 79 -13.32 5.88 7.92
C GLY A 79 -12.83 7.16 8.60
N ALA A 80 -11.53 7.43 8.59
CA ALA A 80 -10.97 8.71 9.02
C ALA A 80 -11.47 9.87 8.15
N LEU A 81 -11.49 9.72 6.82
CA LEU A 81 -12.06 10.72 5.90
C LEU A 81 -13.55 10.95 6.18
N GLY A 82 -14.32 9.88 6.34
CA GLY A 82 -15.74 9.90 6.68
C GLY A 82 -16.03 10.65 7.98
N THR A 83 -15.14 10.53 8.97
CA THR A 83 -15.22 11.28 10.23
C THR A 83 -15.24 12.80 9.99
N PHE A 84 -14.43 13.32 9.06
CA PHE A 84 -14.41 14.75 8.70
C PHE A 84 -15.48 15.19 7.69
N ILE A 85 -16.21 14.23 7.12
CA ILE A 85 -17.43 14.47 6.37
C ILE A 85 -18.61 14.59 7.34
N ALA A 86 -18.73 13.66 8.30
CA ALA A 86 -19.79 13.60 9.28
C ALA A 86 -19.67 14.67 10.37
N LEU A 87 -18.47 14.88 10.92
CA LEU A 87 -18.18 15.94 11.86
C LEU A 87 -17.70 17.17 11.11
N ARG A 88 -18.30 18.34 11.35
CA ARG A 88 -17.71 19.61 10.90
C ARG A 88 -16.32 19.72 11.52
N ALA A 89 -15.28 19.75 10.68
CA ALA A 89 -13.87 19.86 11.09
C ALA A 89 -13.58 21.05 12.03
N PHE A 90 -14.50 22.02 12.12
CA PHE A 90 -14.43 23.15 13.04
C PHE A 90 -15.79 23.42 13.69
N PRO A 91 -15.95 23.20 15.01
CA PRO A 91 -16.98 23.89 15.77
C PRO A 91 -16.60 25.37 15.83
N ALA A 92 -17.52 26.27 15.46
CA ALA A 92 -17.31 27.72 15.37
C ALA A 92 -16.95 28.43 16.72
N ARG A 93 -16.72 27.69 17.81
CA ARG A 93 -16.49 28.23 19.16
C ARG A 93 -15.03 28.43 19.58
N THR A 94 -14.06 28.20 18.70
CA THR A 94 -12.63 28.22 19.08
C THR A 94 -11.91 29.56 18.86
N LEU A 95 -12.65 30.59 18.42
CA LEU A 95 -12.12 31.94 18.19
C LEU A 95 -12.13 32.85 19.44
N ALA A 96 -12.66 32.40 20.59
CA ALA A 96 -12.83 33.24 21.77
C ALA A 96 -11.86 32.96 22.95
N SER A 97 -10.85 32.09 22.81
CA SER A 97 -9.96 31.72 23.93
C SER A 97 -8.48 32.04 23.66
N ARG A 98 -7.81 32.62 24.67
CA ARG A 98 -6.35 32.85 24.79
C ARG A 98 -5.51 31.56 24.83
N SER A 99 -6.10 30.40 24.53
CA SER A 99 -5.39 29.12 24.56
C SER A 99 -4.34 29.03 23.43
N PRO A 100 -3.17 28.43 23.71
CA PRO A 100 -2.11 28.24 22.72
C PRO A 100 -2.61 27.39 21.55
N SER A 101 -2.17 27.74 20.33
CA SER A 101 -2.59 27.08 19.08
C SER A 101 -2.35 25.57 19.09
N ALA A 102 -1.32 25.10 19.81
CA ALA A 102 -1.03 23.68 20.01
C ALA A 102 -2.13 22.95 20.80
N LEU A 103 -2.59 23.55 21.90
CA LEU A 103 -3.64 22.96 22.75
C LEU A 103 -4.99 22.96 22.02
N LEU A 104 -5.24 23.99 21.20
CA LEU A 104 -6.42 24.03 20.35
C LEU A 104 -6.38 22.96 19.25
N ALA A 105 -5.23 22.78 18.59
CA ALA A 105 -5.04 21.74 17.58
C ALA A 105 -5.26 20.34 18.19
N LEU A 106 -4.62 20.05 19.33
CA LEU A 106 -4.76 18.78 20.02
C LEU A 106 -6.21 18.50 20.44
N ARG A 107 -6.90 19.51 20.98
CA ARG A 107 -8.31 19.39 21.39
C ARG A 107 -9.26 19.21 20.20
N SER A 108 -8.91 19.77 19.04
CA SER A 108 -9.67 19.53 17.80
C SER A 108 -9.40 18.16 17.17
N LEU A 109 -8.21 17.58 17.38
CA LEU A 109 -7.88 16.23 16.93
C LEU A 109 -8.48 15.15 17.83
N ALA A 110 -8.53 15.39 19.15
CA ALA A 110 -8.97 14.41 20.15
C ALA A 110 -10.23 13.59 19.77
N PRO A 111 -11.36 14.19 19.32
CA PRO A 111 -12.52 13.39 18.94
C PRO A 111 -12.27 12.53 17.71
N ALA A 112 -11.57 13.05 16.69
CA ALA A 112 -11.27 12.30 15.47
C ALA A 112 -10.25 11.18 15.73
N ALA A 113 -9.24 11.43 16.57
CA ALA A 113 -8.29 10.41 17.00
C ALA A 113 -8.95 9.33 17.85
N ALA A 114 -9.89 9.68 18.74
CA ALA A 114 -10.66 8.70 19.50
C ALA A 114 -11.52 7.81 18.60
N ILE A 115 -12.23 8.41 17.62
CA ILE A 115 -12.96 7.65 16.60
C ILE A 115 -12.00 6.78 15.80
N GLY A 116 -10.84 7.31 15.41
CA GLY A 116 -9.71 6.61 14.79
C GLY A 116 -9.25 5.36 15.54
N ALA A 117 -9.00 5.49 16.83
CA ALA A 117 -8.58 4.39 17.68
C ALA A 117 -9.69 3.33 17.83
N ILE A 118 -10.93 3.76 18.06
CA ILE A 118 -12.08 2.87 18.19
C ILE A 118 -12.31 2.09 16.89
N GLN A 119 -12.30 2.76 15.73
CA GLN A 119 -12.46 2.06 14.44
C GLN A 119 -11.29 1.11 14.17
N GLY A 120 -10.06 1.48 14.52
CA GLY A 120 -8.88 0.61 14.42
C GLY A 120 -9.05 -0.69 15.20
N LEU A 121 -9.50 -0.57 16.45
CA LEU A 121 -9.78 -1.73 17.29
C LEU A 121 -10.95 -2.58 16.77
N LEU A 122 -12.02 -1.94 16.29
CA LEU A 122 -13.18 -2.66 15.73
C LEU A 122 -12.80 -3.46 14.48
N VAL A 123 -12.05 -2.86 13.56
CA VAL A 123 -11.57 -3.56 12.35
C VAL A 123 -10.65 -4.72 12.73
N ALA A 124 -9.73 -4.51 13.67
CA ALA A 124 -8.89 -5.60 14.18
C ALA A 124 -9.70 -6.73 14.81
N GLY A 125 -10.77 -6.41 15.56
CA GLY A 125 -11.68 -7.41 16.11
C GLY A 125 -12.41 -8.22 15.03
N ILE A 126 -12.86 -7.57 13.96
CA ILE A 126 -13.48 -8.25 12.81
C ILE A 126 -12.47 -9.20 12.15
N VAL A 127 -11.23 -8.75 11.96
CA VAL A 127 -10.14 -9.58 11.40
C VAL A 127 -9.88 -10.80 12.28
N GLN A 128 -9.86 -10.65 13.61
CA GLN A 128 -9.68 -11.80 14.50
C GLN A 128 -10.77 -12.84 14.34
N ILE A 129 -12.03 -12.39 14.30
CA ILE A 129 -13.19 -13.27 14.17
C ILE A 129 -13.20 -13.97 12.80
N SER A 130 -12.75 -13.27 11.75
CA SER A 130 -12.77 -13.77 10.38
C SER A 130 -11.62 -14.71 10.04
N ALA A 131 -10.40 -14.43 10.53
CA ALA A 131 -9.18 -15.10 10.10
C ALA A 131 -8.52 -15.96 11.19
N GLY A 132 -8.84 -15.74 12.48
CA GLY A 132 -8.39 -16.62 13.56
C GLY A 132 -6.88 -16.61 13.83
N TYR A 133 -6.21 -15.47 13.71
CA TYR A 133 -4.77 -15.33 13.98
C TYR A 133 -4.38 -15.66 15.42
N ASP A 134 -3.13 -16.07 15.61
CA ASP A 134 -2.53 -16.20 16.93
C ASP A 134 -2.51 -14.85 17.68
N TRP A 135 -2.63 -14.92 19.00
CA TRP A 135 -2.77 -13.72 19.83
C TRP A 135 -1.58 -12.76 19.72
N GLY A 136 -0.37 -13.29 19.53
CA GLY A 136 0.85 -12.50 19.33
C GLY A 136 0.73 -11.58 18.11
N ASP A 137 0.54 -12.17 16.94
CA ASP A 137 0.45 -11.49 15.65
C ASP A 137 -0.75 -10.54 15.61
N TRP A 138 -1.91 -11.03 16.07
CA TRP A 138 -3.11 -10.21 16.13
C TRP A 138 -2.94 -8.98 17.04
N SER A 139 -2.29 -9.11 18.20
CA SER A 139 -2.12 -7.99 19.13
C SER A 139 -1.26 -6.87 18.54
N ILE A 140 -0.22 -7.23 17.77
CA ILE A 140 0.61 -6.28 17.04
C ILE A 140 -0.23 -5.62 15.95
N PHE A 141 -0.94 -6.40 15.15
CA PHE A 141 -1.83 -5.90 14.10
C PHE A 141 -2.91 -4.95 14.64
N ALA A 142 -3.52 -5.27 15.79
CA ALA A 142 -4.50 -4.42 16.46
C ALA A 142 -3.88 -3.11 16.95
N GLY A 143 -2.69 -3.17 17.54
CA GLY A 143 -1.93 -1.98 17.95
C GLY A 143 -1.60 -1.06 16.76
N VAL A 144 -1.14 -1.64 15.65
CA VAL A 144 -0.89 -0.91 14.41
C VAL A 144 -2.18 -0.32 13.83
N SER A 145 -3.30 -1.05 13.87
CA SER A 145 -4.61 -0.56 13.39
C SER A 145 -5.11 0.65 14.18
N ILE A 146 -4.95 0.63 15.50
CA ILE A 146 -5.27 1.78 16.36
C ILE A 146 -4.38 2.98 16.02
N LEU A 147 -3.06 2.74 15.92
CA LEU A 147 -2.09 3.79 15.58
C LEU A 147 -2.37 4.40 14.21
N ALA A 148 -2.66 3.57 13.21
CA ALA A 148 -3.02 3.98 11.86
C ALA A 148 -4.29 4.84 11.87
N GLY A 149 -5.33 4.42 12.59
CA GLY A 149 -6.56 5.20 12.75
C GLY A 149 -6.32 6.60 13.33
N VAL A 150 -5.44 6.71 14.33
CA VAL A 150 -5.06 8.01 14.93
C VAL A 150 -4.22 8.86 13.96
N ALA A 151 -3.23 8.25 13.30
CA ALA A 151 -2.37 8.94 12.34
C ALA A 151 -3.17 9.45 11.13
N PHE A 152 -4.07 8.63 10.58
CA PHE A 152 -4.94 9.01 9.47
C PHE A 152 -5.91 10.11 9.86
N ALA A 153 -6.42 10.13 11.09
CA ALA A 153 -7.21 11.24 11.59
C ALA A 153 -6.40 12.55 11.59
N ALA A 154 -5.14 12.52 12.04
CA ALA A 154 -4.26 13.68 12.04
C ALA A 154 -3.93 14.18 10.63
N VAL A 155 -3.64 13.26 9.69
CA VAL A 155 -3.36 13.62 8.28
C VAL A 155 -4.60 14.21 7.61
N ASN A 156 -5.77 13.58 7.76
CA ASN A 156 -7.02 14.10 7.19
C ASN A 156 -7.38 15.47 7.78
N GLN A 157 -7.18 15.66 9.08
CA GLN A 157 -7.37 16.97 9.71
C GLN A 157 -6.42 18.02 9.11
N ALA A 158 -5.16 17.68 8.92
CA ALA A 158 -4.16 18.58 8.35
C ALA A 158 -4.55 19.01 6.94
N LEU A 159 -4.97 18.06 6.10
CA LEU A 159 -5.42 18.34 4.73
C LEU A 159 -6.60 19.33 4.73
N VAL A 160 -7.61 19.09 5.57
CA VAL A 160 -8.77 20.00 5.69
C VAL A 160 -8.38 21.34 6.30
N ALA A 161 -7.45 21.37 7.26
CA ALA A 161 -7.01 22.59 7.92
C ALA A 161 -6.22 23.51 6.96
N VAL A 162 -5.33 22.93 6.16
CA VAL A 162 -4.46 23.63 5.21
C VAL A 162 -5.22 24.03 3.94
N PHE A 163 -5.94 23.09 3.32
CA PHE A 163 -6.57 23.29 2.00
C PHE A 163 -8.07 23.62 2.06
N GLY A 164 -8.67 23.64 3.25
CA GLY A 164 -10.11 23.90 3.40
C GLY A 164 -10.95 22.81 2.74
N GLY A 165 -11.94 23.21 1.92
CA GLY A 165 -12.82 22.27 1.22
C GLY A 165 -12.09 21.33 0.25
N ALA A 166 -11.01 21.79 -0.38
CA ALA A 166 -10.20 20.98 -1.30
C ALA A 166 -9.44 19.85 -0.59
N GLY A 167 -9.14 19.99 0.70
CA GLY A 167 -8.44 18.97 1.48
C GLY A 167 -9.15 17.63 1.52
N ARG A 168 -10.49 17.63 1.50
CA ARG A 168 -11.32 16.41 1.45
C ARG A 168 -11.14 15.66 0.13
N TRP A 169 -11.06 16.39 -0.99
CA TRP A 169 -10.83 15.80 -2.30
C TRP A 169 -9.42 15.25 -2.44
N ILE A 170 -8.42 15.93 -1.87
CA ILE A 170 -7.04 15.43 -1.82
C ILE A 170 -6.97 14.13 -1.01
N ALA A 171 -7.64 14.08 0.15
CA ALA A 171 -7.70 12.86 0.96
C ALA A 171 -8.39 11.69 0.23
N ALA A 172 -9.48 11.98 -0.49
CA ALA A 172 -10.15 10.99 -1.32
C ALA A 172 -9.22 10.49 -2.44
N LEU A 173 -8.47 11.38 -3.10
CA LEU A 173 -7.52 11.02 -4.15
C LEU A 173 -6.39 10.13 -3.62
N ILE A 174 -5.84 10.42 -2.44
CA ILE A 174 -4.85 9.55 -1.78
C ILE A 174 -5.44 8.15 -1.56
N GLY A 175 -6.69 8.07 -1.09
CA GLY A 175 -7.37 6.79 -0.90
C GLY A 175 -7.54 6.03 -2.22
N VAL A 176 -7.95 6.70 -3.29
CA VAL A 176 -8.07 6.11 -4.63
C VAL A 176 -6.72 5.62 -5.16
N LEU A 177 -5.65 6.39 -4.95
CA LEU A 177 -4.30 5.99 -5.33
C LEU A 177 -3.82 4.77 -4.54
N ALA A 178 -4.13 4.69 -3.23
CA ALA A 178 -3.81 3.53 -2.41
C ALA A 178 -4.55 2.25 -2.89
N VAL A 179 -5.83 2.38 -3.28
CA VAL A 179 -6.59 1.28 -3.91
C VAL A 179 -5.93 0.85 -5.21
N ALA A 180 -5.59 1.81 -6.08
CA ALA A 180 -4.95 1.52 -7.36
C ALA A 180 -3.60 0.85 -7.18
N ALA A 181 -2.75 1.35 -6.29
CA ALA A 181 -1.43 0.78 -6.01
C ALA A 181 -1.52 -0.63 -5.41
N GLY A 182 -2.50 -0.89 -4.55
CA GLY A 182 -2.66 -2.20 -3.88
C GLY A 182 -3.31 -3.28 -4.74
N ILE A 183 -4.10 -2.93 -5.76
CA ILE A 183 -4.85 -3.91 -6.58
C ILE A 183 -4.23 -4.08 -7.97
N VAL A 184 -3.66 -3.02 -8.53
CA VAL A 184 -3.13 -3.06 -9.90
C VAL A 184 -1.71 -3.62 -9.86
N SER A 185 -1.51 -4.81 -10.44
CA SER A 185 -0.20 -5.47 -10.50
C SER A 185 0.76 -4.81 -11.51
N THR A 186 0.25 -3.94 -12.39
CA THR A 186 1.00 -3.25 -13.45
C THR A 186 1.14 -1.75 -13.18
N VAL A 187 1.42 -1.38 -11.93
CA VAL A 187 1.61 0.03 -11.56
C VAL A 187 2.93 0.53 -12.19
N PRO A 188 2.91 1.56 -13.06
CA PRO A 188 4.11 2.19 -13.59
C PRO A 188 5.09 2.57 -12.47
N GLY A 189 6.40 2.44 -12.69
CA GLY A 189 7.42 2.69 -11.65
C GLY A 189 7.32 4.07 -10.97
N VAL A 190 6.84 5.09 -11.68
CA VAL A 190 6.56 6.43 -11.12
C VAL A 190 5.47 6.39 -10.05
N LEU A 191 4.43 5.58 -10.25
CA LEU A 191 3.32 5.43 -9.29
C LEU A 191 3.73 4.59 -8.07
N LEU A 192 4.63 3.61 -8.23
CA LEU A 192 5.24 2.88 -7.10
C LEU A 192 6.09 3.81 -6.20
N ALA A 193 6.85 4.72 -6.80
CA ALA A 193 7.64 5.69 -6.02
C ALA A 193 6.75 6.67 -5.23
N ILE A 194 5.61 7.04 -5.80
CA ILE A 194 4.60 7.87 -5.13
C ILE A 194 3.93 7.09 -3.99
N ASP A 195 3.59 5.82 -4.22
CA ASP A 195 2.96 4.95 -3.22
C ASP A 195 3.80 4.80 -1.95
N GLY A 196 5.12 4.56 -2.10
CA GLY A 196 6.03 4.49 -0.97
C GLY A 196 6.13 5.78 -0.13
N LEU A 197 5.70 6.92 -0.68
CA LEU A 197 5.65 8.20 0.02
C LEU A 197 4.25 8.53 0.57
N MET A 198 3.23 7.72 0.28
CA MET A 198 1.87 8.00 0.75
C MET A 198 1.72 7.76 2.26
N PRO A 199 0.83 8.52 2.92
CA PRO A 199 0.57 8.34 4.35
C PRO A 199 0.00 6.96 4.69
N THR A 200 -0.60 6.27 3.71
CA THR A 200 -1.18 4.93 3.86
C THR A 200 -0.16 3.80 3.82
N SER A 201 0.98 3.99 3.14
CA SER A 201 1.98 2.94 2.91
C SER A 201 2.59 2.38 4.21
N PRO A 202 2.98 3.20 5.21
CA PRO A 202 3.49 2.69 6.48
C PRO A 202 2.50 1.79 7.26
N ALA A 203 1.19 2.05 7.14
CA ALA A 203 0.17 1.22 7.75
C ALA A 203 0.16 -0.19 7.12
N TYR A 204 0.16 -0.23 5.79
CA TYR A 204 0.19 -1.49 5.05
C TYR A 204 1.43 -2.31 5.39
N THR A 205 2.62 -1.69 5.36
CA THR A 205 3.89 -2.37 5.69
C THR A 205 3.89 -2.92 7.12
N ALA A 206 3.45 -2.14 8.10
CA ALA A 206 3.43 -2.61 9.49
C ALA A 206 2.37 -3.69 9.74
N MET A 207 1.20 -3.61 9.10
CA MET A 207 0.17 -4.63 9.22
C MET A 207 0.57 -5.93 8.52
N LEU A 208 1.19 -5.83 7.34
CA LEU A 208 1.70 -6.99 6.61
C LEU A 208 2.78 -7.70 7.43
N GLY A 209 3.77 -6.97 7.95
CA GLY A 209 4.81 -7.52 8.82
C GLY A 209 4.32 -8.04 10.17
N ALA A 210 3.11 -7.67 10.60
CA ALA A 210 2.50 -8.19 11.82
C ALA A 210 1.79 -9.53 11.59
N LEU A 211 1.33 -9.79 10.37
CA LEU A 211 0.57 -11.00 10.02
C LEU A 211 1.38 -11.99 9.16
N THR A 212 2.62 -11.63 8.79
CA THR A 212 3.50 -12.40 7.92
C THR A 212 4.95 -12.18 8.32
N ASP A 213 5.86 -13.05 7.87
CA ASP A 213 7.30 -12.96 8.11
C ASP A 213 8.03 -11.91 7.25
N SER A 214 7.28 -11.05 6.54
CA SER A 214 7.84 -9.98 5.69
C SER A 214 8.61 -8.89 6.47
N GLY A 215 8.41 -8.80 7.79
CA GLY A 215 9.03 -7.81 8.65
C GLY A 215 8.54 -6.37 8.39
N GLY A 216 9.29 -5.37 8.86
CA GLY A 216 8.96 -3.96 8.60
C GLY A 216 7.96 -3.31 9.58
N VAL A 217 7.47 -4.02 10.60
CA VAL A 217 6.58 -3.48 11.66
C VAL A 217 7.15 -2.20 12.28
N GLY A 218 8.42 -2.22 12.69
CA GLY A 218 9.07 -1.05 13.29
C GLY A 218 9.16 0.15 12.34
N ALA A 219 9.48 -0.10 11.06
CA ALA A 219 9.57 0.95 10.04
C ALA A 219 8.19 1.56 9.74
N GLY A 220 7.15 0.73 9.65
CA GLY A 220 5.79 1.20 9.43
C GLY A 220 5.22 1.97 10.63
N ILE A 221 5.49 1.53 11.87
CA ILE A 221 5.13 2.28 13.09
C ILE A 221 5.83 3.66 13.10
N ALA A 222 7.13 3.69 12.78
CA ALA A 222 7.87 4.94 12.67
C ALA A 222 7.30 5.86 11.58
N GLY A 223 6.99 5.32 10.41
CA GLY A 223 6.35 6.05 9.31
C GLY A 223 4.99 6.62 9.69
N LEU A 224 4.15 5.85 10.39
CA LEU A 224 2.87 6.31 10.93
C LEU A 224 3.05 7.44 11.95
N ALA A 225 4.02 7.31 12.87
CA ALA A 225 4.33 8.34 13.84
C ALA A 225 4.82 9.64 13.17
N ILE A 226 5.66 9.52 12.14
CA ILE A 226 6.13 10.66 11.34
C ILE A 226 4.95 11.34 10.64
N TRP A 227 4.10 10.61 9.92
CA TRP A 227 2.95 11.18 9.22
C TRP A 227 1.91 11.79 10.19
N GLY A 228 1.65 11.14 11.31
CA GLY A 228 0.79 11.68 12.37
C GLY A 228 1.35 12.97 12.96
N GLY A 229 2.66 13.01 13.24
CA GLY A 229 3.37 14.19 13.72
C GLY A 229 3.37 15.34 12.70
N LEU A 230 3.64 15.06 11.42
CA LEU A 230 3.56 16.03 10.34
C LEU A 230 2.15 16.59 10.19
N GLY A 231 1.12 15.76 10.27
CA GLY A 231 -0.28 16.19 10.25
C GLY A 231 -0.63 17.12 11.41
N LEU A 232 -0.17 16.80 12.62
CA LEU A 232 -0.32 17.66 13.80
C LEU A 232 0.36 19.02 13.61
N VAL A 233 1.63 19.03 13.19
CA VAL A 233 2.40 20.27 12.97
C VAL A 233 1.73 21.12 11.88
N ALA A 234 1.34 20.52 10.76
CA ALA A 234 0.64 21.22 9.69
C ALA A 234 -0.69 21.82 10.15
N THR A 235 -1.45 21.11 10.99
CA THR A 235 -2.69 21.61 11.59
C THR A 235 -2.44 22.82 12.50
N ILE A 236 -1.41 22.76 13.36
CA ILE A 236 -1.03 23.85 14.25
C ILE A 236 -0.65 25.10 13.43
N LEU A 237 0.16 24.92 12.39
CA LEU A 237 0.57 26.01 11.49
C LEU A 237 -0.61 26.62 10.74
N ALA A 238 -1.54 25.80 10.26
CA ALA A 238 -2.74 26.27 9.57
C ALA A 238 -3.64 27.11 10.50
N ILE A 239 -3.83 26.66 11.75
CA ILE A 239 -4.59 27.41 12.76
C ILE A 239 -3.90 28.73 13.09
N ALA A 240 -2.57 28.71 13.29
CA ALA A 240 -1.79 29.90 13.58
C ALA A 240 -1.90 30.95 12.46
N ARG A 241 -1.77 30.52 11.19
CA ARG A 241 -1.91 31.41 10.02
C ARG A 241 -3.30 32.04 9.95
N LYS A 242 -4.38 31.25 10.09
CA LYS A 242 -5.77 31.75 10.04
C LYS A 242 -6.08 32.77 11.15
N ARG A 243 -5.50 32.61 12.34
CA ARG A 243 -5.62 33.59 13.43
C ARG A 243 -4.96 34.93 13.07
N THR A 244 -3.77 34.90 12.48
CA THR A 244 -3.06 36.13 12.09
C THR A 244 -3.76 36.90 10.97
N THR A 245 -4.33 36.20 9.99
CA THR A 245 -5.10 36.83 8.90
C THR A 245 -6.39 37.46 9.40
N SER A 246 -7.09 36.82 10.34
CA SER A 246 -8.31 37.36 10.95
C SER A 246 -8.05 38.65 11.72
N ALA A 247 -6.98 38.71 12.52
CA ALA A 247 -6.61 39.93 13.25
C ALA A 247 -6.29 41.10 12.30
N ARG A 248 -5.53 40.83 11.22
CA ARG A 248 -5.21 41.83 10.20
C ARG A 248 -6.45 42.32 9.44
N ALA A 249 -7.39 41.41 9.13
CA ALA A 249 -8.63 41.76 8.44
C ALA A 249 -9.53 42.66 9.29
N ILE A 250 -9.63 42.41 10.60
CA ILE A 250 -10.40 43.26 11.52
C ILE A 250 -9.79 44.67 11.62
N LEU A 251 -8.45 44.78 11.63
CA LEU A 251 -7.74 46.07 11.63
C LEU A 251 -7.84 46.85 10.31
N ALA A 252 -8.13 46.16 9.19
CA ALA A 252 -8.26 46.76 7.86
C ALA A 252 -9.69 47.18 7.51
N SER A 253 -10.69 46.80 8.30
CA SER A 253 -12.07 47.23 8.11
C SER A 253 -12.18 48.72 8.47
N PRO A 254 -12.61 49.61 7.54
CA PRO A 254 -12.88 51.00 7.87
C PRO A 254 -13.99 51.02 8.93
N VAL A 255 -13.78 51.76 10.02
CA VAL A 255 -14.84 52.06 10.98
C VAL A 255 -15.88 52.86 10.20
N VAL A 256 -17.00 52.21 9.84
CA VAL A 256 -18.15 52.89 9.27
C VAL A 256 -18.75 53.70 10.42
N SER A 257 -18.45 55.00 10.42
CA SER A 257 -19.07 56.02 11.26
C SER A 257 -20.46 56.38 10.75
#